data_AF-A0A2V3AA86-F1
#
_entry.id   AF-A0A2V3AA86-F1
#
_cell.length_a   1.000
_cell.length_b   1.000
_cell.length_c   1.000
_cell.angle_alpha   90.00
_cell.angle_beta   90.00
_cell.angle_gamma   90.00
#
_symmetry.space_group_name_H-M   'P 1'
#
loop_
_entity.id
_entity.type
_entity.pdbx_description
1 polymer ?
#
loop_
_entity_poly.entity_id
_entity_poly.type
_entity_poly.pdbx_seq_one_letter_code
_entity_poly.pdbx_strand_id
1 'polypeptide(L)'
;MIVYHGSIKKFKEFTKETAVQNISNDIDTIGFWFTSDVDAAKPFAIGTETVIEKSETEFWEDGEPKVVQYDRPVRGFIYKIYIDEPNLKVYKSYDLFMQERDKYCDYLGINPTWKDKAILLNKEESNEAFRNYLINQGYDGFLITNTKLHSDVTDFYCIFSGDALQIADIIPVDEQ
;
A
#
# COMPACT_ATOMS: atom_id res chain seq x y z
N MET A 1 6.85 -18.89 -0.66
CA MET A 1 5.76 -18.26 0.11
C MET A 1 4.75 -17.61 -0.84
N ILE A 2 3.45 -17.60 -0.52
CA ILE A 2 2.42 -16.93 -1.32
C ILE A 2 1.88 -15.73 -0.54
N VAL A 3 1.78 -14.57 -1.20
CA VAL A 3 1.20 -13.33 -0.65
C VAL A 3 0.33 -12.63 -1.68
N TYR A 4 -0.45 -11.63 -1.25
CA TYR A 4 -1.42 -10.93 -2.07
C TYR A 4 -1.19 -9.42 -2.09
N HIS A 5 -1.39 -8.80 -3.25
CA HIS A 5 -1.31 -7.35 -3.43
C HIS A 5 -2.54 -6.85 -4.19
N GLY A 6 -3.26 -5.87 -3.65
CA GLY A 6 -4.32 -5.19 -4.37
C GLY A 6 -3.80 -3.92 -5.05
N SER A 7 -4.25 -3.66 -6.29
CA SER A 7 -4.00 -2.41 -7.00
C SER A 7 -5.14 -2.07 -7.95
N ILE A 8 -5.47 -0.78 -8.04
CA ILE A 8 -6.46 -0.25 -8.98
C ILE A 8 -5.98 -0.40 -10.43
N LYS A 9 -4.67 -0.24 -10.67
CA LYS A 9 -4.09 -0.25 -12.01
C LYS A 9 -3.55 -1.63 -12.36
N LYS A 10 -3.76 -2.05 -13.61
CA LYS A 10 -3.12 -3.25 -14.14
C LYS A 10 -1.64 -2.97 -14.41
N PHE A 11 -0.75 -3.84 -13.94
CA PHE A 11 0.68 -3.81 -14.23
C PHE A 11 1.19 -5.23 -14.54
N LYS A 12 2.35 -5.31 -15.19
CA LYS A 12 2.98 -6.58 -15.59
C LYS A 12 4.15 -6.97 -14.70
N GLU A 13 4.74 -6.00 -14.00
CA GLU A 13 5.92 -6.16 -13.17
C GLU A 13 5.82 -5.20 -11.98
N PHE A 14 6.48 -5.55 -10.88
CA PHE A 14 6.52 -4.72 -9.67
C PHE A 14 7.60 -3.66 -9.80
N THR A 15 7.18 -2.40 -9.92
CA THR A 15 8.08 -1.23 -9.82
C THR A 15 7.62 -0.33 -8.68
N LYS A 16 8.52 0.50 -8.15
CA LYS A 16 8.20 1.43 -7.05
C LYS A 16 7.04 2.38 -7.40
N GLU A 17 6.86 2.69 -8.68
CA GLU A 17 5.82 3.59 -9.17
C GLU A 17 4.47 2.88 -9.37
N THR A 18 4.48 1.57 -9.60
CA THR A 18 3.28 0.80 -10.00
C THR A 18 2.64 0.03 -8.86
N ALA A 19 3.41 -0.32 -7.83
CA ALA A 19 2.97 -1.16 -6.70
C ALA A 19 2.87 -0.39 -5.38
N VAL A 20 2.43 0.87 -5.45
CA VAL A 20 2.19 1.71 -4.26
C VAL A 20 0.86 1.31 -3.62
N GLN A 21 0.90 0.98 -2.34
CA GLN A 21 -0.29 0.88 -1.50
C GLN A 21 -0.35 2.10 -0.58
N ASN A 22 -1.50 2.77 -0.53
CA ASN A 22 -1.73 3.88 0.39
C ASN A 22 -1.88 3.33 1.81
N ILE A 23 -0.76 3.14 2.50
CA ILE A 23 -0.70 2.61 3.85
C ILE A 23 -0.53 3.78 4.83
N SER A 24 -1.23 3.70 5.96
CA SER A 24 -1.17 4.71 7.00
C SER A 24 0.23 4.86 7.61
N ASN A 25 0.49 6.00 8.25
CA ASN A 25 1.72 6.32 8.99
C ASN A 25 2.98 6.43 8.11
N ASP A 26 2.79 6.77 6.83
CA ASP A 26 3.89 7.14 5.93
C ASP A 26 4.93 6.03 5.72
N ILE A 27 4.52 4.76 5.77
CA ILE A 27 5.38 3.58 5.59
C ILE A 27 5.34 2.97 4.18
N ASP A 28 4.48 3.52 3.32
CA ASP A 28 4.23 3.11 1.94
C ASP A 28 5.50 3.09 1.07
N THR A 29 6.51 3.91 1.38
CA THR A 29 7.76 3.98 0.60
C THR A 29 8.88 3.05 1.08
N ILE A 30 8.66 2.26 2.15
CA ILE A 30 9.67 1.33 2.67
C ILE A 30 9.95 0.19 1.68
N GLY A 31 8.93 -0.29 0.97
CA GLY A 31 9.06 -1.40 0.04
C GLY A 31 7.72 -1.80 -0.59
N PHE A 32 7.67 -3.01 -1.13
CA PHE A 32 6.46 -3.60 -1.69
C PHE A 32 5.66 -4.27 -0.59
N TRP A 33 4.39 -3.92 -0.49
CA TRP A 33 3.51 -4.37 0.58
C TRP A 33 2.51 -5.44 0.11
N PHE A 34 2.32 -6.43 0.98
CA PHE A 34 1.49 -7.61 0.72
C PHE A 34 0.78 -8.11 1.97
N THR A 35 -0.31 -8.86 1.78
CA THR A 35 -1.06 -9.56 2.84
C THR A 35 -0.93 -11.07 2.67
N SER A 36 -1.08 -11.84 3.76
CA SER A 36 -1.24 -13.30 3.67
C SER A 36 -2.63 -13.72 3.19
N ASP A 37 -3.60 -12.82 3.28
CA ASP A 37 -5.01 -13.07 2.96
C ASP A 37 -5.48 -12.28 1.73
N VAL A 38 -6.25 -12.95 0.85
CA VAL A 38 -6.77 -12.37 -0.40
C VAL A 38 -7.85 -11.32 -0.16
N ASP A 39 -8.70 -11.51 0.85
CA ASP A 39 -9.77 -10.57 1.19
C ASP A 39 -9.17 -9.30 1.79
N ALA A 40 -8.11 -9.42 2.58
CA ALA A 40 -7.37 -8.27 3.10
C ALA A 40 -6.66 -7.44 2.00
N ALA A 41 -6.43 -8.02 0.81
CA ALA A 41 -5.89 -7.29 -0.34
C ALA A 41 -6.96 -6.52 -1.14
N LYS A 42 -8.24 -6.90 -1.04
CA LYS A 42 -9.35 -6.28 -1.80
C LYS A 42 -9.46 -4.76 -1.61
N PRO A 43 -9.36 -4.19 -0.40
CA PRO A 43 -9.51 -2.76 -0.20
C PRO A 43 -8.52 -1.91 -1.02
N PHE A 44 -7.32 -2.43 -1.29
CA PHE A 44 -6.31 -1.72 -2.10
C PHE A 44 -6.57 -1.78 -3.61
N ALA A 45 -7.45 -2.68 -4.05
CA ALA A 45 -7.86 -2.82 -5.43
C ALA A 45 -9.16 -2.08 -5.75
N ILE A 46 -9.71 -1.30 -4.80
CA ILE A 46 -10.94 -0.54 -4.97
C ILE A 46 -10.64 0.94 -4.75
N GLY A 47 -11.11 1.80 -5.65
CA GLY A 47 -11.00 3.24 -5.50
C GLY A 47 -12.05 3.99 -6.30
N THR A 48 -11.80 5.27 -6.52
CA THR A 48 -12.67 6.15 -7.30
C THR A 48 -11.85 6.91 -8.34
N GLU A 49 -12.43 7.14 -9.52
CA GLU A 49 -11.91 8.07 -10.51
C GLU A 49 -12.91 9.21 -10.70
N THR A 50 -12.39 10.44 -10.76
CA THR A 50 -13.21 11.61 -11.07
C THR A 50 -13.41 11.68 -12.58
N VAL A 51 -14.66 11.55 -13.01
CA VAL A 51 -15.08 11.67 -14.40
C VAL A 51 -15.58 13.09 -14.63
N ILE A 52 -15.11 13.72 -15.70
CA ILE A 52 -15.60 15.03 -16.17
C ILE A 52 -16.12 14.84 -17.58
N GLU A 53 -17.44 14.94 -17.76
CA GLU A 53 -18.07 14.70 -19.06
C GLU A 53 -19.24 15.66 -19.33
N LYS A 54 -19.66 15.71 -20.59
CA LYS A 54 -20.85 16.46 -20.98
C LYS A 54 -22.08 15.65 -20.59
N SER A 55 -22.99 16.27 -19.85
CA SER A 55 -24.23 15.67 -19.41
C SER A 55 -25.13 15.35 -20.60
N GLU A 56 -25.67 14.13 -20.64
CA GLU A 56 -26.68 13.74 -21.63
C GLU A 56 -28.07 14.25 -21.27
N THR A 57 -28.28 14.70 -20.02
CA THR A 57 -29.59 15.04 -19.47
C THR A 57 -29.72 16.49 -19.00
N GLU A 58 -28.60 17.20 -18.81
CA GLU A 58 -28.58 18.59 -18.37
C GLU A 58 -27.96 19.52 -19.41
N PHE A 59 -28.69 20.57 -19.76
CA PHE A 59 -28.29 21.55 -20.77
C PHE A 59 -28.32 22.96 -20.18
N TRP A 60 -27.47 23.84 -20.68
CA TRP A 60 -27.52 25.28 -20.46
C TRP A 60 -28.71 25.90 -21.22
N GLU A 61 -29.05 27.15 -20.91
CA GLU A 61 -30.17 27.86 -21.57
C GLU A 61 -29.95 28.09 -23.07
N ASP A 62 -28.69 28.03 -23.54
CA ASP A 62 -28.30 28.10 -24.95
C ASP A 62 -28.39 26.75 -25.69
N GLY A 63 -28.78 25.68 -24.99
CA GLY A 63 -28.89 24.33 -25.54
C GLY A 63 -27.59 23.52 -25.54
N GLU A 64 -26.48 24.06 -25.05
CA GLU A 64 -25.24 23.29 -24.90
C GLU A 64 -25.30 22.34 -23.68
N PRO A 65 -24.78 21.10 -23.79
CA PRO A 65 -24.69 20.19 -22.65
C PRO A 65 -23.86 20.78 -21.50
N LYS A 66 -24.34 20.65 -20.26
CA LYS A 66 -23.56 21.01 -19.08
C LYS A 66 -22.37 20.08 -18.89
N VAL A 67 -21.29 20.58 -18.31
CA VAL A 67 -20.18 19.74 -17.84
C VAL A 67 -20.51 19.28 -16.42
N VAL A 68 -20.57 17.96 -16.22
CA VAL A 68 -20.77 17.33 -14.91
C VAL A 68 -19.48 16.67 -14.44
N GLN A 69 -19.27 16.72 -13.13
CA GLN A 69 -18.15 16.07 -12.48
C GLN A 69 -18.69 15.15 -11.38
N TYR A 70 -18.35 13.87 -11.44
CA TYR A 70 -18.73 12.89 -10.42
C TYR A 70 -17.64 11.84 -10.23
N ASP A 71 -17.61 11.22 -9.05
CA ASP A 71 -16.69 10.14 -8.75
C ASP A 71 -17.32 8.79 -9.10
N ARG A 72 -16.66 8.04 -9.98
CA ARG A 72 -17.06 6.70 -10.39
C ARG A 72 -16.22 5.66 -9.63
N PRO A 73 -16.82 4.58 -9.10
CA PRO A 73 -16.05 3.49 -8.51
C PRO A 73 -15.21 2.77 -9.57
N VAL A 74 -13.94 2.53 -9.25
CA VAL A 74 -13.01 1.75 -10.07
C VAL A 74 -12.63 0.50 -9.30
N ARG A 75 -12.78 -0.66 -9.95
CA ARG A 75 -12.36 -1.96 -9.44
C ARG A 75 -11.12 -2.40 -10.22
N GLY A 76 -10.10 -2.80 -9.49
CA GLY A 76 -8.80 -3.19 -10.01
C GLY A 76 -8.56 -4.69 -9.93
N PHE A 77 -7.34 -5.04 -9.52
CA PHE A 77 -6.80 -6.38 -9.59
C PHE A 77 -6.14 -6.76 -8.27
N ILE A 78 -6.28 -8.03 -7.90
CA ILE A 78 -5.50 -8.66 -6.84
C ILE A 78 -4.47 -9.57 -7.49
N TYR A 79 -3.20 -9.33 -7.17
CA TYR A 79 -2.08 -10.12 -7.62
C TYR A 79 -1.79 -11.17 -6.56
N LYS A 80 -1.63 -12.42 -6.98
CA LYS A 80 -1.08 -13.51 -6.17
C LYS A 80 0.40 -13.62 -6.51
N ILE A 81 1.27 -13.46 -5.52
CA ILE A 81 2.71 -13.40 -5.69
C ILE A 81 3.35 -14.60 -5.01
N TYR A 82 4.23 -15.29 -5.73
CA TYR A 82 5.18 -16.22 -5.15
C TYR A 82 6.49 -15.50 -4.82
N ILE A 83 6.98 -15.71 -3.61
CA ILE A 83 8.27 -15.21 -3.14
C ILE A 83 9.08 -16.41 -2.68
N ASP A 84 10.29 -16.58 -3.23
CA ASP A 84 11.15 -17.70 -2.89
C ASP A 84 11.89 -17.43 -1.57
N GLU A 85 11.62 -18.27 -0.56
CA GLU A 85 12.24 -18.28 0.78
C GLU A 85 12.88 -16.96 1.27
N PRO A 86 12.11 -15.86 1.43
CA PRO A 86 12.69 -14.57 1.81
C PRO A 86 13.16 -14.59 3.27
N ASN A 87 14.31 -13.99 3.56
CA ASN A 87 14.78 -13.80 4.92
C ASN A 87 14.09 -12.58 5.55
N LEU A 88 13.05 -12.81 6.35
CA LEU A 88 12.22 -11.75 6.92
C LEU A 88 12.47 -11.53 8.41
N LYS A 89 12.61 -10.27 8.81
CA LYS A 89 12.51 -9.91 10.22
C LYS A 89 11.05 -9.99 10.67
N VAL A 90 10.78 -10.71 11.76
CA VAL A 90 9.41 -10.90 12.26
C VAL A 90 9.11 -9.96 13.42
N TYR A 91 8.10 -9.11 13.25
CA TYR A 91 7.50 -8.27 14.27
C TYR A 91 6.20 -8.89 14.75
N LYS A 92 6.09 -9.12 16.06
CA LYS A 92 4.88 -9.71 16.68
C LYS A 92 3.68 -8.76 16.72
N SER A 93 3.91 -7.46 16.51
CA SER A 93 2.88 -6.44 16.47
C SER A 93 3.34 -5.22 15.69
N TYR A 94 2.37 -4.44 15.20
CA TYR A 94 2.61 -3.17 14.55
C TYR A 94 3.34 -2.17 15.47
N ASP A 95 3.04 -2.18 16.76
CA ASP A 95 3.71 -1.33 17.76
C ASP A 95 5.23 -1.59 17.85
N LEU A 96 5.66 -2.85 17.81
CA LEU A 96 7.09 -3.19 17.87
C LEU A 96 7.83 -2.76 16.60
N PHE A 97 7.19 -2.92 15.45
CA PHE A 97 7.69 -2.42 14.18
C PHE A 97 7.88 -0.89 14.24
N MET A 98 6.83 -0.17 14.64
CA MET A 98 6.90 1.30 14.69
C MET A 98 7.89 1.82 15.74
N GLN A 99 8.04 1.16 16.90
CA GLN A 99 9.06 1.53 17.88
C GLN A 99 10.48 1.43 17.35
N GLU A 100 10.75 0.48 16.46
CA GLU A 100 12.06 0.36 15.83
C GLU A 100 12.25 1.37 14.70
N ARG A 101 11.21 1.59 13.88
CA ARG A 101 11.20 2.57 12.79
C ARG A 101 11.29 4.01 13.31
N ASP A 102 10.66 4.33 14.43
CA ASP A 102 10.63 5.68 15.01
C ASP A 102 12.03 6.22 15.35
N LYS A 103 13.02 5.36 15.53
CA LYS A 103 14.42 5.76 15.74
C LYS A 103 15.01 6.55 14.56
N TYR A 104 14.41 6.44 13.38
CA TYR A 104 14.83 7.11 12.15
C TYR A 104 13.92 8.30 11.79
N CYS A 105 12.82 8.48 12.52
CA CYS A 105 11.78 9.44 12.20
C CYS A 105 12.01 10.78 12.91
N ASP A 106 11.83 11.87 12.18
CA ASP A 106 11.83 13.23 12.70
C ASP A 106 10.40 13.78 12.65
N TYR A 107 9.75 13.80 13.80
CA TYR A 107 8.37 14.27 13.94
C TYR A 107 8.33 15.73 14.39
N LEU A 108 7.40 16.49 13.83
CA LEU A 108 7.14 17.86 14.24
C LEU A 108 6.58 17.91 15.68
N GLY A 109 7.36 18.44 16.62
CA GLY A 109 6.95 18.70 18.00
C GLY A 109 8.02 18.35 19.04
N ILE A 110 7.65 18.31 20.33
CA ILE A 110 8.55 17.95 21.43
C ILE A 110 8.34 16.48 21.79
N ASN A 111 9.34 15.63 21.51
CA ASN A 111 9.31 14.18 21.69
C ASN A 111 8.07 13.47 21.09
N PRO A 112 7.62 13.78 19.86
CA PRO A 112 6.47 13.10 19.30
C PRO A 112 6.82 11.68 18.87
N THR A 113 5.82 10.81 18.91
CA THR A 113 5.88 9.45 18.37
C THR A 113 4.81 9.28 17.29
N TRP A 114 4.88 8.18 16.55
CA TRP A 114 3.82 7.83 15.60
C TRP A 114 2.41 7.77 16.23
N LYS A 115 2.31 7.47 17.53
CA LYS A 115 1.02 7.40 18.25
C LYS A 115 0.36 8.75 18.40
N ASP A 116 1.16 9.82 18.40
CA ASP A 116 0.68 11.20 18.55
C ASP A 116 0.12 11.77 17.24
N LYS A 117 0.20 11.00 16.14
CA LYS A 117 -0.19 11.43 14.79
C LYS A 117 0.48 12.76 14.39
N ALA A 118 1.71 12.95 14.87
CA ALA A 118 2.54 14.10 14.54
C ALA A 118 2.96 14.05 13.06
N ILE A 119 3.23 15.22 12.48
CA ILE A 119 3.66 15.33 11.09
C ILE A 119 5.09 14.80 10.99
N LEU A 120 5.31 13.75 10.21
CA LEU A 120 6.64 13.25 9.89
C LEU A 120 7.32 14.15 8.86
N LEU A 121 8.50 14.68 9.19
CA LEU A 121 9.21 15.66 8.38
C LEU A 121 10.17 15.04 7.36
N ASN A 122 10.62 13.82 7.60
CA ASN A 122 11.67 13.13 6.83
C ASN A 122 11.22 11.75 6.33
N LYS A 123 10.02 11.66 5.74
CA LYS A 123 9.39 10.38 5.32
C LYS A 123 10.32 9.51 4.47
N GLU A 124 10.89 10.07 3.41
CA GLU A 124 11.69 9.29 2.47
C GLU A 124 13.00 8.84 3.11
N GLU A 125 13.70 9.74 3.80
CA GLU A 125 14.98 9.48 4.45
C GLU A 125 14.84 8.49 5.61
N SER A 126 13.79 8.61 6.41
CA SER A 126 13.52 7.71 7.55
C SER A 126 13.24 6.29 7.08
N ASN A 127 12.39 6.14 6.05
CA ASN A 127 12.06 4.84 5.47
C ASN A 127 13.26 4.20 4.77
N GLU A 128 14.07 4.99 4.06
CA GLU A 128 15.30 4.51 3.44
C GLU A 128 16.33 4.08 4.50
N ALA A 129 16.55 4.87 5.54
CA ALA A 129 17.47 4.54 6.62
C ALA A 129 17.05 3.26 7.36
N PHE A 130 15.76 3.11 7.67
CA PHE A 130 15.22 1.91 8.28
C PHE A 130 15.37 0.67 7.39
N ARG A 131 15.03 0.79 6.10
CA ARG A 131 15.22 -0.27 5.10
C ARG A 131 16.69 -0.69 5.02
N ASN A 132 17.60 0.26 4.89
CA ASN A 132 19.04 -0.01 4.78
C ASN A 132 19.59 -0.66 6.06
N TYR A 133 19.09 -0.27 7.24
CA TYR A 133 19.44 -0.92 8.50
C TYR A 133 19.06 -2.41 8.53
N LEU A 134 17.89 -2.78 8.01
CA LEU A 134 17.46 -4.18 7.93
C LEU A 134 18.20 -4.96 6.85
N ILE A 135 18.44 -4.36 5.68
CA ILE A 135 19.27 -4.96 4.62
C ILE A 135 20.68 -5.25 5.14
N ASN A 136 21.28 -4.33 5.91
CA ASN A 136 22.61 -4.52 6.50
C ASN A 136 22.67 -5.66 7.53
N GLN A 137 21.53 -6.12 8.05
CA GLN A 137 21.42 -7.31 8.88
C GLN A 137 21.13 -8.60 8.07
N GLY A 138 21.03 -8.49 6.75
CA GLY A 138 20.77 -9.60 5.85
C GLY A 138 19.29 -9.92 5.62
N TYR A 139 18.37 -9.01 5.98
CA TYR A 139 16.94 -9.20 5.75
C TYR A 139 16.51 -8.69 4.37
N ASP A 140 15.70 -9.47 3.67
CA ASP A 140 15.08 -9.11 2.38
C ASP A 140 13.80 -8.29 2.55
N GLY A 141 13.31 -8.22 3.79
CA GLY A 141 12.05 -7.58 4.15
C GLY A 141 11.70 -7.82 5.62
N PHE A 142 10.44 -7.57 5.96
CA PHE A 142 9.90 -7.90 7.26
C PHE A 142 8.43 -8.33 7.19
N LEU A 143 8.01 -9.01 8.25
CA LEU A 143 6.67 -9.50 8.49
C LEU A 143 6.13 -8.87 9.78
N ILE A 144 4.94 -8.28 9.72
CA ILE A 144 4.20 -7.82 10.90
C ILE A 144 3.00 -8.74 11.07
N THR A 145 3.04 -9.57 12.10
CA THR A 145 1.97 -10.55 12.35
C THR A 145 0.75 -9.91 13.02
N ASN A 146 -0.44 -10.45 12.76
CA ASN A 146 -1.69 -10.03 13.40
C ASN A 146 -1.97 -8.52 13.27
N THR A 147 -1.71 -7.96 12.10
CA THR A 147 -1.96 -6.54 11.82
C THR A 147 -3.43 -6.34 11.51
N LYS A 148 -4.06 -5.39 12.21
CA LYS A 148 -5.42 -4.97 11.88
C LYS A 148 -5.36 -3.96 10.74
N LEU A 149 -5.81 -4.36 9.56
CA LEU A 149 -5.82 -3.55 8.36
C LEU A 149 -7.25 -3.47 7.81
N HIS A 150 -7.77 -2.26 7.70
CA HIS A 150 -9.21 -2.03 7.45
C HIS A 150 -10.10 -2.79 8.45
N SER A 151 -10.89 -3.76 7.97
CA SER A 151 -11.78 -4.61 8.77
C SER A 151 -11.17 -5.95 9.19
N ASP A 152 -10.02 -6.32 8.62
CA ASP A 152 -9.47 -7.67 8.73
C ASP A 152 -8.20 -7.72 9.57
N VAL A 153 -7.92 -8.90 10.14
CA VAL A 153 -6.66 -9.20 10.81
C VAL A 153 -5.89 -10.13 9.90
N THR A 154 -4.77 -9.65 9.37
CA THR A 154 -3.89 -10.39 8.46
C THR A 154 -2.45 -10.20 8.87
N ASP A 155 -1.58 -11.08 8.38
CA ASP A 155 -0.16 -10.79 8.38
C ASP A 155 0.19 -9.85 7.24
N PHE A 156 1.14 -8.95 7.49
CA PHE A 156 1.52 -7.89 6.58
C PHE A 156 3.01 -7.98 6.26
N TYR A 157 3.34 -8.10 4.98
CA TYR A 157 4.70 -8.30 4.49
C TYR A 157 5.17 -7.05 3.78
N CYS A 158 6.41 -6.64 4.05
CA CYS A 158 7.11 -5.61 3.29
C CYS A 158 8.38 -6.22 2.70
N ILE A 159 8.51 -6.23 1.37
CA ILE A 159 9.67 -6.76 0.65
C ILE A 159 10.44 -5.61 0.01
N PHE A 160 11.77 -5.62 0.15
CA PHE A 160 12.60 -4.47 -0.25
C PHE A 160 12.99 -4.43 -1.72
N SER A 161 12.93 -5.56 -2.44
CA SER A 161 13.24 -5.65 -3.87
C SER A 161 12.12 -6.35 -4.65
N GLY A 162 11.93 -5.91 -5.90
CA GLY A 162 11.00 -6.53 -6.83
C GLY A 162 11.54 -7.80 -7.47
N ASP A 163 12.87 -8.00 -7.45
CA ASP A 163 13.54 -9.10 -8.15
C ASP A 163 13.13 -10.50 -7.65
N ALA A 164 12.73 -10.58 -6.38
CA ALA A 164 12.26 -11.82 -5.76
C ALA A 164 10.75 -12.08 -5.95
N LEU A 165 10.03 -11.17 -6.61
CA LEU A 165 8.57 -11.22 -6.73
C LEU A 165 8.14 -11.85 -8.06
N GLN A 166 7.43 -12.97 -8.00
CA GLN A 166 6.85 -13.61 -9.18
C GLN A 166 5.33 -13.54 -9.13
N ILE A 167 4.72 -12.84 -10.10
CA ILE A 167 3.26 -12.85 -10.24
C ILE A 167 2.82 -14.24 -10.70
N ALA A 168 2.15 -14.98 -9.82
CA ALA A 168 1.62 -16.30 -10.08
C ALA A 168 0.22 -16.25 -10.69
N ASP A 169 -0.59 -15.27 -10.31
CA ASP A 169 -1.96 -15.08 -10.82
C ASP A 169 -2.44 -13.63 -10.67
N ILE A 170 -3.44 -13.23 -11.46
CA ILE A 170 -4.08 -11.92 -11.40
C ILE A 170 -5.60 -12.11 -11.40
N ILE A 171 -6.23 -11.72 -10.29
CA ILE A 171 -7.65 -11.89 -10.03
C ILE A 171 -8.34 -10.52 -10.19
N PRO A 172 -9.24 -10.32 -11.16
CA PRO A 172 -10.04 -9.09 -11.24
C PRO A 172 -11.00 -9.02 -10.03
N VAL A 173 -11.22 -7.82 -9.49
CA VAL A 173 -12.22 -7.63 -8.44
C VAL A 173 -13.60 -7.54 -9.09
N ASP A 174 -14.42 -8.58 -8.92
CA ASP A 174 -15.75 -8.72 -9.55
C ASP A 174 -16.73 -7.61 -9.17
N GLU A 175 -17.71 -7.37 -10.06
CA GLU A 175 -18.95 -6.62 -9.81
C GLU A 175 -19.93 -7.44 -8.94
N GLN A 176 -19.79 -7.39 -7.62
CA GLN A 176 -20.97 -7.52 -6.73
C GLN A 176 -21.94 -6.36 -6.95
#